data_AF-A0A1Q7UN72-F1
#
_entry.id   AF-A0A1Q7UN72-F1
#
_cell.length_a   1.000
_cell.length_b   1.000
_cell.length_c   1.000
_cell.angle_alpha   90.00
_cell.angle_beta   90.00
_cell.angle_gamma   90.00
#
_symmetry.space_group_name_H-M   'P 1'
#
loop_
_entity.id
_entity.type
_entity.pdbx_description
1 polymer ?
#
loop_
_entity_poly.entity_id
_entity_poly.type
_entity_poly.pdbx_seq_one_letter_code
_entity_poly.pdbx_strand_id
1 'polypeptide(L)' 'MEDQVNGVSLLASLRAYTAGGAYASFEEDVKGTLEPGMLADLQVYNEDPLEGDGDVAWEELRPRAVLLGGVRVFGSL' A
#
# COMPACT_ATOMS: atom_id res chain seq x y z
N MET A 1 -6.63 -21.12 -11.02
CA MET A 1 -5.49 -21.77 -10.35
C MET A 1 -4.25 -21.11 -10.91
N GLU A 2 -3.84 -19.99 -10.31
CA GLU A 2 -2.62 -19.31 -10.71
C GLU A 2 -1.40 -20.11 -10.23
N ASP A 3 -0.34 -20.11 -11.04
CA ASP A 3 0.88 -20.88 -10.80
C ASP A 3 1.68 -20.31 -9.62
N GLN A 4 1.37 -20.81 -8.42
CA GLN A 4 1.95 -20.42 -7.14
C GLN A 4 3.25 -21.20 -6.84
N VAL A 5 4.20 -21.21 -7.78
CA VAL A 5 5.53 -21.81 -7.53
C VAL A 5 6.65 -20.76 -7.51
N ASN A 6 6.49 -19.61 -8.20
CA ASN A 6 7.53 -18.57 -8.31
C ASN A 6 7.04 -17.12 -8.08
N GLY A 7 5.77 -16.90 -7.69
CA GLY A 7 5.21 -15.56 -7.45
C GLY A 7 5.34 -15.08 -6.00
N VAL A 8 5.44 -13.76 -5.79
CA VAL A 8 5.24 -13.14 -4.47
C VAL A 8 3.74 -12.91 -4.24
N SER A 9 3.27 -13.10 -3.01
CA SER A 9 1.87 -12.80 -2.68
C SER A 9 1.58 -11.31 -2.81
N LEU A 10 0.32 -10.93 -3.01
CA LEU A 10 -0.08 -9.52 -3.11
C LEU A 10 0.31 -8.73 -1.84
N LEU A 11 0.07 -9.30 -0.66
CA LEU A 11 0.48 -8.69 0.61
C LEU A 11 2.01 -8.55 0.72
N ALA A 12 2.77 -9.56 0.28
CA ALA A 12 4.23 -9.47 0.26
C ALA A 12 4.71 -8.37 -0.71
N SER A 13 4.06 -8.25 -1.86
CA SER A 13 4.33 -7.19 -2.85
C SER A 13 4.03 -5.81 -2.27
N LEU A 14 2.88 -5.63 -1.61
CA LEU A 14 2.52 -4.37 -0.95
C LEU A 14 3.56 -3.98 0.10
N ARG A 15 3.98 -4.94 0.94
CA ARG A 15 5.04 -4.71 1.94
C ARG A 15 6.38 -4.34 1.31
N ALA A 16 6.75 -4.95 0.18
CA ALA A 16 7.98 -4.64 -0.53
C ALA A 16 7.99 -3.17 -1.03
N TYR A 17 6.85 -2.64 -1.48
CA TYR A 17 6.72 -1.25 -1.93
C TYR A 17 6.45 -0.23 -0.81
N THR A 18 6.23 -0.68 0.42
CA THR A 18 6.04 0.21 1.59
C THR A 18 7.19 0.07 2.59
N ALA A 19 7.08 -0.80 3.58
CA ALA A 19 8.09 -1.03 4.60
C ALA A 19 9.44 -1.47 4.01
N GLY A 20 9.42 -2.32 2.99
CA GLY A 20 10.62 -2.75 2.28
C GLY A 20 11.31 -1.60 1.52
N GLY A 21 10.52 -0.71 0.92
CA GLY A 21 11.01 0.50 0.26
C GLY A 21 11.63 1.48 1.26
N ALA A 22 10.99 1.68 2.42
CA ALA A 22 11.52 2.53 3.49
C ALA A 22 12.84 1.99 4.05
N TYR A 23 12.93 0.68 4.31
CA TYR A 23 14.19 0.06 4.74
C TYR A 23 15.30 0.20 3.69
N ALA A 24 14.99 -0.01 2.41
CA ALA A 24 15.96 0.13 1.33
C ALA A 24 16.48 1.57 1.17
N SER A 25 15.73 2.57 1.65
CA SER A 25 16.13 3.98 1.67
C SER A 25 16.63 4.48 3.03
N PHE A 26 16.75 3.62 4.05
CA PHE A 26 17.11 3.98 5.43
C PHE A 26 16.13 4.96 6.11
N GLU A 27 14.84 4.82 5.78
CA GLU A 27 13.75 5.66 6.28
C GLU A 27 12.72 4.85 7.11
N GLU A 28 13.05 3.63 7.50
CA GLU A 28 12.16 2.72 8.24
C GLU A 28 11.72 3.25 9.61
N ASP A 29 12.51 4.13 10.22
CA ASP A 29 12.17 4.79 11.50
C ASP A 29 11.24 6.01 11.31
N VAL A 30 10.90 6.36 10.07
CA VAL A 30 10.14 7.57 9.73
C VAL A 30 8.88 7.27 8.92
N LYS A 31 8.90 6.25 8.03
CA LYS A 31 7.78 5.92 7.14
C LYS A 31 7.76 4.44 6.73
N GLY A 32 6.71 4.05 6.02
CA GLY A 32 6.57 2.72 5.40
C GLY A 32 5.59 1.79 6.13
N THR A 33 5.21 2.11 7.36
CA THR A 33 4.15 1.45 8.14
C THR A 33 3.19 2.49 8.71
N LEU A 34 1.98 2.05 9.10
CA LEU A 34 0.99 2.89 9.80
C LEU A 34 1.06 2.60 11.29
N GLU A 35 2.02 3.22 11.97
CA GLU A 35 2.28 3.07 13.40
C GLU A 35 2.44 4.44 14.07
N PRO A 36 2.09 4.60 15.37
CA PRO A 36 2.30 5.85 16.07
C PRO A 36 3.76 6.31 16.02
N GLY A 37 3.99 7.57 15.66
CA GLY A 37 5.33 8.15 15.51
C GLY A 37 5.85 8.20 14.06
N MET A 38 5.25 7.44 13.15
CA MET A 38 5.56 7.48 11.72
C MET A 38 4.84 8.64 11.01
N LEU A 39 5.34 9.04 9.83
CA LEU A 39 4.63 9.93 8.94
C LEU A 39 3.29 9.31 8.52
N ALA A 40 2.24 10.13 8.52
CA ALA A 40 0.94 9.75 7.97
C ALA A 40 0.94 9.83 6.43
N ASP A 41 1.83 9.06 5.81
CA ASP A 41 1.92 8.82 4.37
C ASP A 41 1.04 7.61 4.03
N LEU A 42 -0.14 7.87 3.48
CA LEU A 42 -1.11 6.80 3.20
C LEU A 42 -1.96 7.06 1.96
N GLN A 43 -2.46 5.97 1.41
CA GLN A 43 -3.41 5.96 0.31
C GLN A 43 -4.68 5.23 0.77
N VAL A 44 -5.83 5.79 0.47
CA VAL A 44 -7.13 5.16 0.72
C VAL A 44 -7.71 4.76 -0.63
N TYR A 45 -8.10 3.49 -0.77
CA TYR A 45 -8.70 2.96 -2.00
C TYR A 45 -10.21 2.85 -1.89
N ASN A 46 -10.91 2.72 -3.02
CA ASN A 46 -12.35 2.47 -3.06
C ASN A 46 -12.70 1.04 -2.61
N GLU A 47 -11.78 0.09 -2.79
CA GLU A 47 -11.90 -1.33 -2.46
C GLU A 47 -10.58 -1.86 -1.85
N ASP A 48 -10.62 -3.01 -1.17
CA ASP A 48 -9.44 -3.71 -0.67
C ASP A 48 -9.02 -4.82 -1.63
N PRO A 49 -7.89 -4.71 -2.35
CA PRO A 49 -7.44 -5.74 -3.28
C PRO A 49 -6.93 -7.01 -2.57
N LEU A 50 -6.81 -6.99 -1.23
CA LEU A 50 -6.48 -8.17 -0.42
C LEU A 50 -7.73 -8.98 -0.02
N GLU A 51 -8.93 -8.45 -0.26
CA GLU A 51 -10.20 -9.11 0.03
C GLU A 51 -10.61 -10.02 -1.15
N GLY A 52 -11.04 -11.25 -0.86
CA GLY A 52 -11.53 -12.20 -1.87
C GLY A 52 -10.48 -13.15 -2.47
N ASP A 53 -10.83 -13.75 -3.61
CA ASP A 53 -10.10 -14.80 -4.33
C ASP A 53 -9.32 -14.29 -5.57
N GLY A 54 -9.07 -12.98 -5.64
CA GLY A 54 -8.23 -12.36 -6.67
C GLY A 54 -8.98 -11.73 -7.84
N ASP A 55 -10.30 -11.62 -7.77
CA ASP A 55 -11.12 -10.87 -8.75
C ASP A 55 -11.05 -9.35 -8.47
N VAL A 56 -9.88 -8.77 -8.69
CA VAL A 56 -9.63 -7.33 -8.52
C VAL A 56 -9.74 -6.65 -9.88
N ALA A 57 -10.58 -5.62 -9.97
CA ALA A 57 -10.67 -4.76 -11.14
C ALA A 57 -9.48 -3.79 -11.20
N TRP A 58 -8.29 -4.29 -11.55
CA TRP A 58 -7.03 -3.54 -11.53
C TRP A 58 -7.05 -2.21 -12.30
N GLU A 59 -7.88 -2.13 -13.36
CA GLU A 59 -8.05 -0.92 -14.15
C GLU A 59 -8.80 0.18 -13.38
N GLU A 60 -9.68 -0.21 -12.45
CA GLU A 60 -10.52 0.68 -11.64
C GLU A 60 -9.89 1.00 -10.28
N LEU A 61 -9.03 0.11 -9.77
CA LEU A 61 -8.35 0.29 -8.48
C LEU A 61 -7.49 1.56 -8.48
N ARG A 62 -8.01 2.62 -7.88
CA ARG A 62 -7.35 3.93 -7.79
C ARG A 62 -7.54 4.49 -6.37
N PRO A 63 -6.56 5.24 -5.85
CA PRO A 63 -6.74 5.88 -4.55
C PRO A 63 -7.88 6.90 -4.64
N ARG A 64 -8.81 6.89 -3.69
CA ARG A 64 -9.80 7.95 -3.48
C ARG A 64 -9.21 9.15 -2.73
N ALA A 65 -8.15 8.92 -1.95
CA ALA A 65 -7.41 9.95 -1.24
C ALA A 65 -5.93 9.56 -1.08
N VAL A 66 -5.05 10.57 -1.09
CA VAL A 66 -3.64 10.41 -0.77
C VAL A 66 -3.24 11.48 0.25
N LEU A 67 -2.56 11.04 1.31
CA LEU A 67 -1.99 11.89 2.35
C LEU A 67 -0.47 11.75 2.34
N LEU A 68 0.23 12.88 2.47
CA LEU A 68 1.67 12.98 2.69
C LEU A 68 1.91 13.76 3.97
N GLY A 69 2.56 13.16 4.96
CA GLY A 69 2.79 13.74 6.28
C GLY A 69 1.50 14.16 6.98
N GLY A 70 0.39 13.48 6.72
CA GLY A 70 -0.94 13.83 7.25
C GLY A 70 -1.66 14.94 6.48
N VAL A 71 -1.03 15.55 5.48
CA VAL A 71 -1.67 16.53 4.59
C VAL A 71 -2.30 15.79 3.41
N ARG A 72 -3.60 15.96 3.21
CA ARG A 72 -4.28 15.43 2.02
C ARG A 72 -3.84 16.20 0.78
N VAL A 73 -3.19 15.50 -0.15
CA VAL A 73 -2.70 16.06 -1.42
C VAL A 73 -3.53 15.64 -2.63
N PHE A 74 -4.37 14.61 -2.50
CA PHE A 74 -5.26 14.14 -3.55
C PHE A 74 -6.59 13.69 -2.98
N GLY A 75 -7.67 13.90 -3.76
CA GLY A 75 -8.99 13.35 -3.51
C GLY A 75 -9.65 13.81 -2.21
N SER A 76 -10.51 12.95 -1.65
CA SER A 76 -11.29 13.19 -0.45
C SER A 76 -11.45 11.92 0.38
N LEU A 77 -11.44 12.06 1.71
CA LEU A 77 -11.67 10.98 2.67
C LEU A 77 -13.16 10.66 2.77
#